data_AF-A0A4R3JC68-F1
#
_entry.id   AF-A0A4R3JC68-F1
#
_cell.length_a   1.000
_cell.length_b   1.000
_cell.length_c   1.000
_cell.angle_alpha   90.00
_cell.angle_beta   90.00
_cell.angle_gamma   90.00
#
_symmetry.space_group_name_H-M   'P 1'
#
loop_
_entity.id
_entity.type
_entity.pdbx_description
1 polymer ?
#
loop_
_entity_poly.entity_id
_entity_poly.type
_entity_poly.pdbx_seq_one_letter_code
_entity_poly.pdbx_strand_id
1 'polypeptide(L)'
;MLIVTFLFQNEIRILNPILSITSHVPSDWRAKKPRRKVSMCPDTRSDEKAPSRRNPALDEKGGAGRGASSPPSDVKVWDFPTRVVHWAVVILVGVAWATSEGEGEHVLTSVHVDAGIAILVLVIFRLMWGVIGSKHSRFGDFVRSWAVVRTYAVRLFSFNPPRYLGHNPLGGWMVLTLLAFLAVSVVSGLAMSKDGYVGPFAHGPLAPLGYAHEGLTTALLALAGVHVFGVLAHFFLSGENLVRAMFSGIKTNTMSAPDVAGGYVGSWRAALALAGAMAITWWWIR
;
A
#
# COMPACT_ATOMS: atom_id res chain seq x y z
N MET A 1 18.67 -8.22 24.05
CA MET A 1 19.40 -7.26 23.19
C MET A 1 20.46 -7.88 22.26
N LEU A 2 21.13 -9.02 22.53
CA LEU A 2 22.21 -9.53 21.64
C LEU A 2 21.78 -10.35 20.40
N ILE A 3 20.55 -10.86 20.34
CA ILE A 3 20.12 -11.77 19.24
C ILE A 3 19.65 -11.01 17.99
N VAL A 4 19.09 -9.80 18.16
CA VAL A 4 18.49 -9.04 17.05
C VAL A 4 19.56 -8.30 16.24
N THR A 5 20.62 -7.81 16.89
CA THR A 5 21.76 -7.15 16.22
C THR A 5 22.63 -8.14 15.44
N PHE A 6 22.72 -9.40 15.88
CA PHE A 6 23.53 -10.45 15.22
C PHE A 6 22.92 -10.92 13.89
N LEU A 7 21.59 -10.87 13.75
CA LEU A 7 20.91 -11.24 12.50
C LEU A 7 21.01 -10.14 11.42
N PHE A 8 21.13 -8.87 11.82
CA PHE A 8 21.11 -7.75 10.86
C PHE A 8 22.48 -7.43 10.24
N GLN A 9 23.58 -7.73 10.95
CA GLN A 9 24.95 -7.50 10.46
C GLN A 9 25.44 -8.59 9.49
N ASN A 10 24.83 -9.79 9.49
CA ASN A 10 25.34 -10.94 8.72
C ASN A 10 24.82 -11.00 7.27
N GLU A 11 23.80 -10.22 6.91
CA GLU A 11 23.18 -10.28 5.57
C GLU A 11 23.85 -9.38 4.51
N ILE A 12 24.72 -8.44 4.91
CA ILE A 12 25.36 -7.49 3.97
C ILE A 12 26.52 -8.13 3.17
N ARG A 13 26.96 -9.35 3.51
CA ARG A 13 28.02 -10.07 2.76
C ARG A 13 27.53 -11.09 1.71
N ILE A 14 26.24 -11.36 1.61
CA ILE A 14 25.70 -12.39 0.70
C ILE A 14 25.26 -11.82 -0.67
N LEU A 15 25.17 -10.49 -0.83
CA LEU A 15 24.64 -9.85 -2.04
C LEU A 15 25.67 -9.43 -3.11
N ASN A 16 26.94 -9.88 -3.02
CA ASN A 16 27.98 -9.47 -3.96
C ASN A 16 28.25 -10.35 -5.21
N PRO A 17 27.58 -11.49 -5.50
CA PRO A 17 27.79 -12.19 -6.77
C PRO A 17 26.65 -12.10 -7.81
N ILE A 18 25.53 -11.42 -7.55
CA ILE A 18 24.34 -11.47 -8.44
C ILE A 18 24.34 -10.38 -9.54
N LEU A 19 25.38 -9.55 -9.63
CA LEU A 19 25.51 -8.52 -10.69
C LEU A 19 26.17 -9.01 -12.00
N SER A 20 26.47 -10.31 -12.17
CA SER A 20 27.14 -10.80 -13.41
C SER A 20 26.32 -11.71 -14.33
N ILE A 21 25.05 -12.02 -14.02
CA ILE A 21 24.24 -12.97 -14.82
C ILE A 21 23.00 -12.28 -15.42
N THR A 22 23.20 -11.27 -16.26
CA THR A 22 22.17 -10.80 -17.19
C THR A 22 22.79 -10.34 -18.50
N SER A 23 23.23 -11.28 -19.34
CA SER A 23 23.55 -10.97 -20.74
C SER A 23 23.09 -12.02 -21.75
N HIS A 24 22.25 -13.00 -21.40
CA HIS A 24 21.74 -13.99 -22.36
C HIS A 24 20.22 -14.19 -22.24
N VAL A 25 19.46 -13.55 -23.13
CA VAL A 25 18.05 -13.87 -23.40
C VAL A 25 17.98 -14.48 -24.81
N PRO A 26 17.61 -15.77 -24.96
CA PRO A 26 17.44 -16.41 -26.27
C PRO A 26 16.28 -15.82 -27.08
N SER A 27 16.46 -15.73 -28.40
CA SER A 27 15.64 -14.96 -29.35
C SER A 27 14.47 -15.72 -30.00
N ASP A 28 14.12 -16.91 -29.52
CA ASP A 28 13.22 -17.86 -30.20
C ASP A 28 11.77 -17.87 -29.68
N TRP A 29 11.41 -17.01 -28.72
CA TRP A 29 10.05 -16.94 -28.15
C TRP A 29 8.97 -16.26 -29.03
N ARG A 30 9.14 -16.29 -30.36
CA ARG A 30 8.15 -15.72 -31.31
C ARG A 30 7.35 -16.82 -32.02
N ALA A 31 6.06 -16.82 -31.71
CA ALA A 31 4.92 -17.30 -32.51
C ALA A 31 4.57 -18.80 -32.49
N LYS A 32 3.34 -19.08 -32.02
CA LYS A 32 2.35 -19.95 -32.68
C LYS A 32 0.95 -19.65 -32.09
N LYS A 33 0.11 -18.93 -32.85
CA LYS A 33 -1.34 -18.86 -32.60
C LYS A 33 -2.05 -19.95 -33.44
N PRO A 34 -3.03 -20.70 -32.91
CA PRO A 34 -3.73 -21.72 -33.67
C PRO A 34 -4.73 -21.12 -34.67
N ARG A 35 -4.70 -21.58 -35.93
CA ARG A 35 -5.66 -21.22 -36.98
C ARG A 35 -6.98 -21.96 -36.74
N ARG A 36 -8.10 -21.23 -36.57
CA ARG A 36 -9.45 -21.79 -36.69
C ARG A 36 -9.81 -21.92 -38.17
N LYS A 37 -10.16 -23.14 -38.61
CA LYS A 37 -10.79 -23.40 -39.92
C LYS A 37 -12.28 -23.03 -39.82
N VAL A 38 -12.76 -22.18 -40.71
CA VAL A 38 -14.19 -21.92 -40.92
C VAL A 38 -14.63 -22.82 -42.08
N SER A 39 -15.64 -23.67 -41.86
CA SER A 39 -16.24 -24.50 -42.91
C SER A 39 -17.25 -23.70 -43.73
N MET A 40 -17.20 -23.92 -45.03
CA MET A 40 -17.99 -23.30 -46.10
C MET A 40 -19.34 -24.02 -46.22
N CYS A 41 -20.47 -23.31 -46.30
CA CYS A 41 -21.76 -23.87 -46.71
C CYS A 41 -22.06 -23.51 -48.18
N PRO A 42 -22.80 -24.36 -48.93
CA PRO A 42 -22.92 -24.24 -50.38
C PRO A 42 -24.04 -23.27 -50.81
N ASP A 43 -23.79 -22.69 -51.98
CA ASP A 43 -24.61 -21.79 -52.79
C ASP A 43 -25.84 -22.51 -53.38
N THR A 44 -27.03 -21.89 -53.30
CA THR A 44 -28.18 -22.23 -54.15
C THR A 44 -28.68 -20.99 -54.87
N ARG A 45 -28.54 -21.06 -56.20
CA ARG A 45 -28.89 -20.08 -57.22
C ARG A 45 -30.28 -20.38 -57.79
N SER A 46 -31.14 -19.37 -57.87
CA SER A 46 -32.25 -19.22 -58.83
C SER A 46 -32.72 -17.75 -58.72
N ASP A 47 -32.35 -16.90 -59.68
CA ASP A 47 -33.12 -16.53 -60.88
C ASP A 47 -34.33 -15.65 -60.56
N GLU A 48 -34.20 -14.32 -60.68
CA GLU A 48 -35.14 -13.49 -61.46
C GLU A 48 -34.57 -12.08 -61.80
N LYS A 49 -34.78 -11.65 -63.05
CA LYS A 49 -34.44 -10.35 -63.68
C LYS A 49 -35.39 -9.24 -63.14
N ALA A 50 -35.17 -7.92 -63.16
CA ALA A 50 -34.59 -6.97 -64.12
C ALA A 50 -34.43 -5.55 -63.46
N PRO A 51 -34.20 -4.41 -64.15
CA PRO A 51 -32.90 -3.72 -64.10
C PRO A 51 -32.92 -2.24 -63.64
N SER A 52 -31.71 -1.67 -63.57
CA SER A 52 -31.38 -0.24 -63.74
C SER A 52 -31.52 0.69 -62.53
N ARG A 53 -30.38 0.94 -61.86
CA ARG A 53 -29.76 2.27 -61.81
C ARG A 53 -28.26 2.13 -61.51
N ARG A 54 -27.46 2.85 -62.31
CA ARG A 54 -26.00 2.88 -62.30
C ARG A 54 -25.46 3.54 -61.01
N ASN A 55 -24.47 2.90 -60.39
CA ASN A 55 -23.45 3.55 -59.55
C ASN A 55 -22.43 4.28 -60.46
N PRO A 56 -21.73 5.33 -59.98
CA PRO A 56 -20.38 5.07 -59.43
C PRO A 56 -19.89 6.07 -58.36
N ALA A 57 -19.32 5.55 -57.26
CA ALA A 57 -18.20 6.08 -56.46
C ALA A 57 -18.18 5.30 -55.13
N LEU A 58 -17.46 4.18 -55.01
CA LEU A 58 -16.07 4.08 -54.57
C LEU A 58 -15.76 4.87 -53.28
N ASP A 59 -16.01 4.25 -52.13
CA ASP A 59 -14.99 4.14 -51.09
C ASP A 59 -15.05 2.77 -50.39
N GLU A 60 -14.12 1.91 -50.79
CA GLU A 60 -13.78 0.74 -50.01
C GLU A 60 -13.08 1.19 -48.73
N LYS A 61 -13.66 0.91 -47.55
CA LYS A 61 -12.90 0.49 -46.37
C LYS A 61 -13.66 -0.55 -45.56
N GLY A 62 -13.47 -1.80 -45.95
CA GLY A 62 -13.46 -2.90 -45.00
C GLY A 62 -12.40 -2.65 -43.93
N GLY A 63 -12.82 -2.69 -42.67
CA GLY A 63 -11.95 -2.53 -41.52
C GLY A 63 -12.53 -3.25 -40.32
N ALA A 64 -12.22 -4.54 -40.21
CA ALA A 64 -12.51 -5.37 -39.05
C ALA A 64 -12.20 -4.61 -37.74
N GLY A 65 -13.22 -4.41 -36.91
CA GLY A 65 -13.09 -3.92 -35.54
C GLY A 65 -12.30 -4.93 -34.71
N ARG A 66 -10.97 -4.86 -34.78
CA ARG A 66 -10.08 -5.44 -33.79
C ARG A 66 -10.40 -4.72 -32.49
N GLY A 67 -10.83 -5.47 -31.46
CA GLY A 67 -11.00 -4.95 -30.11
C GLY A 67 -9.72 -4.24 -29.68
N ALA A 68 -9.74 -2.91 -29.74
CA ALA A 68 -8.67 -2.09 -29.20
C ALA A 68 -8.76 -2.21 -27.68
N SER A 69 -7.90 -3.05 -27.09
CA SER A 69 -7.54 -2.91 -25.69
C SER A 69 -7.10 -1.46 -25.50
N SER A 70 -7.86 -0.67 -24.75
CA SER A 70 -7.51 0.73 -24.52
C SER A 70 -6.10 0.81 -23.92
N PRO A 71 -5.32 1.85 -24.21
CA PRO A 71 -3.99 1.99 -23.64
C PRO A 71 -4.07 1.94 -22.11
N PRO A 72 -3.04 1.41 -21.43
CA PRO A 72 -3.00 1.38 -19.98
C PRO A 72 -3.28 2.78 -19.44
N SER A 73 -4.29 2.89 -18.59
CA SER A 73 -4.70 4.17 -18.00
C SER A 73 -4.14 4.27 -16.60
N ASP A 74 -3.44 5.38 -16.34
CA ASP A 74 -2.93 5.69 -15.01
C ASP A 74 -4.09 6.08 -14.10
N VAL A 75 -4.32 5.27 -13.07
CA VAL A 75 -5.35 5.54 -12.07
C VAL A 75 -4.67 6.06 -10.82
N LYS A 76 -5.14 7.20 -10.32
CA LYS A 76 -4.68 7.68 -9.02
C LYS A 76 -5.42 6.92 -7.91
N VAL A 77 -4.69 6.13 -7.15
CA VAL A 77 -5.24 5.21 -6.13
C VAL A 77 -5.11 5.80 -4.72
N TRP A 78 -3.98 6.47 -4.42
CA TRP A 78 -3.73 7.04 -3.09
C TRP A 78 -3.78 8.56 -3.10
N ASP A 79 -4.49 9.15 -2.14
CA ASP A 79 -4.53 10.60 -1.96
C ASP A 79 -3.27 11.15 -1.30
N PHE A 80 -2.97 12.42 -1.60
CA PHE A 80 -1.76 13.08 -1.12
C PHE A 80 -1.60 13.06 0.41
N PRO A 81 -2.64 13.36 1.23
CA PRO A 81 -2.51 13.34 2.69
C PRO A 81 -2.06 11.97 3.23
N THR A 82 -2.62 10.87 2.70
CA THR A 82 -2.26 9.52 3.16
C THR A 82 -0.80 9.20 2.87
N ARG A 83 -0.26 9.66 1.72
CA ARG A 83 1.15 9.44 1.37
C ARG A 83 2.08 10.24 2.27
N VAL A 84 1.77 11.51 2.52
CA VAL A 84 2.57 12.36 3.42
C VAL A 84 2.60 11.76 4.82
N VAL A 85 1.45 11.35 5.36
CA VAL A 85 1.37 10.74 6.69
C VAL A 85 2.11 9.41 6.75
N HIS A 86 2.00 8.57 5.74
CA HIS A 86 2.74 7.31 5.69
C HIS A 86 4.25 7.53 5.79
N TRP A 87 4.81 8.40 4.95
CA TRP A 87 6.25 8.68 4.97
C TRP A 87 6.70 9.41 6.23
N ALA A 88 5.87 10.32 6.76
CA ALA A 88 6.13 10.98 8.03
C ALA A 88 6.20 9.97 9.18
N VAL A 89 5.27 9.01 9.25
CA VAL A 89 5.30 7.93 10.25
C VAL A 89 6.56 7.08 10.09
N VAL A 90 6.95 6.69 8.87
CA VAL A 90 8.17 5.91 8.62
C VAL A 90 9.41 6.64 9.14
N ILE A 91 9.55 7.93 8.82
CA ILE A 91 10.68 8.75 9.27
C ILE A 91 10.67 8.89 10.79
N LEU A 92 9.53 9.24 11.39
CA LEU A 92 9.43 9.46 12.83
C LEU A 92 9.66 8.18 13.64
N VAL A 93 9.18 7.02 13.17
CA VAL A 93 9.48 5.72 13.80
C VAL A 93 10.97 5.43 13.72
N GLY A 94 11.62 5.73 12.59
CA GLY A 94 13.07 5.60 12.45
C GLY A 94 13.84 6.50 13.41
N VAL A 95 13.43 7.77 13.55
CA VAL A 95 14.01 8.73 14.50
C VAL A 95 13.81 8.27 15.95
N ALA A 96 12.59 7.87 16.32
CA ALA A 96 12.28 7.37 17.66
C ALA A 96 13.10 6.12 17.99
N TRP A 97 13.24 5.19 17.05
CA TRP A 97 14.07 4.00 17.26
C TRP A 97 15.57 4.35 17.39
N ALA A 98 16.10 5.23 16.52
CA ALA A 98 17.51 5.62 16.58
C ALA A 98 17.88 6.36 17.87
N THR A 99 16.91 6.98 18.53
CA THR A 99 17.09 7.77 19.76
C THR A 99 16.66 7.01 21.02
N SER A 100 16.12 5.79 20.91
CA SER A 100 15.58 5.04 22.06
C SER A 100 16.65 4.52 23.02
N GLU A 101 17.89 4.32 22.55
CA GLU A 101 19.00 3.82 23.37
C GLU A 101 19.81 4.92 24.06
N GLY A 102 19.44 6.19 23.87
CA GLY A 102 20.12 7.34 24.48
C GLY A 102 19.82 7.54 25.97
N GLU A 103 19.66 6.47 26.74
CA GLU A 103 19.33 6.52 28.17
C GLU A 103 20.40 7.32 28.93
N GLY A 104 20.00 8.46 29.53
CA GLY A 104 20.90 9.39 30.24
C GLY A 104 21.37 10.60 29.41
N GLU A 105 21.17 10.61 28.09
CA GLU A 105 21.40 11.78 27.25
C GLU A 105 20.09 12.57 27.05
N HIS A 106 19.92 13.66 27.80
CA HIS A 106 18.72 14.52 27.76
C HIS A 106 18.25 14.89 26.33
N VAL A 107 19.20 15.09 25.40
CA VAL A 107 18.88 15.44 24.01
C VAL A 107 18.26 14.27 23.25
N LEU A 108 18.79 13.06 23.38
CA LEU A 108 18.24 11.89 22.69
C LEU A 108 16.87 11.50 23.26
N THR A 109 16.72 11.54 24.59
CA THR A 109 15.43 11.28 25.24
C THR A 109 14.36 12.28 24.81
N SER A 110 14.69 13.58 24.73
CA SER A 110 13.73 14.60 24.26
C SER A 110 13.33 14.40 22.80
N VAL A 111 14.28 14.11 21.91
CA VAL A 111 13.97 13.80 20.51
C VAL A 111 13.09 12.55 20.37
N HIS A 112 13.35 11.50 21.17
CA HIS A 112 12.52 10.29 21.19
C HIS A 112 11.08 10.62 21.60
N VAL A 113 10.90 11.40 22.67
CA VAL A 113 9.59 11.82 23.18
C VAL A 113 8.86 12.69 22.16
N ASP A 114 9.52 13.69 21.57
CA ASP A 114 8.95 14.57 20.55
C ASP A 114 8.51 13.79 19.32
N ALA A 115 9.31 12.81 18.88
CA ALA A 115 8.95 11.91 17.78
C ALA A 115 7.71 11.08 18.14
N GLY A 116 7.63 10.55 19.37
CA GLY A 116 6.46 9.82 19.87
C GLY A 116 5.18 10.66 19.90
N ILE A 117 5.26 11.92 20.34
CA ILE A 117 4.13 12.87 20.34
C ILE A 117 3.71 13.20 18.90
N ALA A 118 4.66 13.43 17.99
CA ALA A 118 4.37 13.66 16.58
C ALA A 118 3.68 12.44 15.93
N ILE A 119 4.12 11.22 16.24
CA ILE A 119 3.46 9.99 15.80
C ILE A 119 2.04 9.91 16.34
N LEU A 120 1.80 10.25 17.61
CA LEU A 120 0.45 10.24 18.20
C LEU A 120 -0.50 11.17 17.42
N VAL A 121 -0.06 12.39 17.06
CA VAL A 121 -0.84 13.30 16.20
C VAL A 121 -1.17 12.64 14.86
N LEU A 122 -0.19 12.02 14.21
CA LEU A 122 -0.38 11.35 12.92
C LEU A 122 -1.30 10.13 13.01
N VAL A 123 -1.26 9.38 14.10
CA VAL A 123 -2.16 8.25 14.37
C VAL A 123 -3.60 8.74 14.50
N ILE A 124 -3.85 9.76 15.33
CA ILE A 124 -5.19 10.34 15.50
C ILE A 124 -5.70 10.90 14.17
N PHE A 125 -4.86 11.65 13.46
CA PHE A 125 -5.17 12.12 12.12
C PHE A 125 -5.56 10.96 11.20
N ARG A 126 -4.79 9.86 11.20
CA ARG A 126 -5.05 8.72 10.32
C ARG A 126 -6.36 8.02 10.66
N LEU A 127 -6.70 7.90 11.95
CA LEU A 127 -7.97 7.35 12.42
C LEU A 127 -9.14 8.20 11.92
N MET A 128 -9.06 9.53 12.08
CA MET A 128 -10.06 10.46 11.54
C MET A 128 -10.14 10.34 10.01
N TRP A 129 -9.01 10.40 9.32
CA TRP A 129 -8.92 10.32 7.86
C TRP A 129 -9.42 8.97 7.31
N GLY A 130 -9.26 7.89 8.08
CA GLY A 130 -9.79 6.57 7.74
C GLY A 130 -11.33 6.48 7.79
N VAL A 131 -12.00 7.48 8.33
CA VAL A 131 -13.48 7.59 8.33
C VAL A 131 -13.93 8.66 7.33
N ILE A 132 -13.35 9.86 7.39
CA ILE A 132 -13.83 11.03 6.62
C ILE A 132 -13.03 11.32 5.34
N GLY A 133 -11.94 10.60 5.08
CA GLY A 133 -11.04 10.84 3.95
C GLY A 133 -11.59 10.42 2.59
N SER A 134 -10.70 10.34 1.60
CA SER A 134 -11.02 9.89 0.24
C SER A 134 -11.42 8.41 0.18
N LYS A 135 -12.14 8.00 -0.86
CA LYS A 135 -12.72 6.64 -1.01
C LYS A 135 -11.72 5.53 -0.67
N HIS A 136 -10.53 5.57 -1.29
CA HIS A 136 -9.50 4.54 -1.12
C HIS A 136 -8.70 4.61 0.18
N SER A 137 -8.89 5.67 0.95
CA SER A 137 -8.21 5.89 2.23
C SER A 137 -9.06 5.51 3.43
N ARG A 138 -10.36 5.22 3.22
CA ARG A 138 -11.31 4.81 4.26
C ARG A 138 -11.16 3.34 4.62
N PHE A 139 -11.24 3.02 5.90
CA PHE A 139 -11.14 1.63 6.38
C PHE A 139 -12.17 0.72 5.71
N GLY A 140 -13.40 1.19 5.48
CA GLY A 140 -14.45 0.41 4.82
C GLY A 140 -14.17 0.04 3.35
N ASP A 141 -13.26 0.73 2.65
CA ASP A 141 -12.94 0.44 1.24
C ASP A 141 -11.91 -0.70 1.11
N PHE A 142 -10.96 -0.76 2.06
CA PHE A 142 -9.82 -1.67 1.98
C PHE A 142 -9.82 -2.80 3.00
N VAL A 143 -10.53 -2.67 4.13
CA VAL A 143 -10.63 -3.73 5.14
C VAL A 143 -11.71 -4.71 4.69
N ARG A 144 -11.28 -5.89 4.24
CA ARG A 144 -12.17 -6.97 3.81
C ARG A 144 -12.46 -7.94 4.95
N SER A 145 -13.64 -8.55 4.94
CA SER A 145 -14.07 -9.55 5.92
C SER A 145 -13.07 -10.70 6.06
N TRP A 146 -12.93 -11.25 7.26
CA TRP A 146 -11.99 -12.33 7.57
C TRP A 146 -12.09 -13.55 6.63
N ALA A 147 -13.30 -13.92 6.21
CA ALA A 147 -13.51 -15.02 5.26
C ALA A 147 -12.76 -14.81 3.93
N VAL A 148 -12.79 -13.58 3.39
CA VAL A 148 -12.09 -13.19 2.15
C VAL A 148 -10.58 -13.22 2.33
N VAL A 149 -10.09 -12.81 3.51
CA VAL A 149 -8.65 -12.82 3.84
C VAL A 149 -8.13 -14.24 3.90
N ARG A 150 -8.87 -15.16 4.55
CA ARG A 150 -8.49 -16.57 4.63
C ARG A 150 -8.43 -17.22 3.25
N THR A 151 -9.45 -17.00 2.42
CA THR A 151 -9.46 -17.51 1.03
C THR A 151 -8.32 -16.90 0.21
N TYR A 152 -8.00 -15.63 0.41
CA TYR A 152 -6.87 -14.98 -0.25
C TYR A 152 -5.54 -15.57 0.18
N ALA A 153 -5.30 -15.75 1.49
CA ALA A 153 -4.08 -16.33 2.03
C ALA A 153 -3.82 -17.73 1.45
N VAL A 154 -4.84 -18.60 1.43
CA VAL A 154 -4.75 -19.95 0.83
C VAL A 154 -4.37 -19.89 -0.66
N ARG A 155 -4.95 -18.96 -1.42
CA ARG A 155 -4.64 -18.78 -2.86
C ARG A 155 -3.25 -18.18 -3.11
N LEU A 156 -2.78 -17.33 -2.20
CA LEU A 156 -1.42 -16.78 -2.24
C LEU A 156 -0.37 -17.88 -2.03
N PHE A 157 -0.58 -18.77 -1.05
CA PHE A 157 0.27 -19.95 -0.85
C PHE A 157 0.18 -20.97 -1.99
N SER A 158 -0.84 -20.86 -2.84
CA SER A 158 -1.02 -21.67 -4.05
C SER A 158 -0.46 -20.99 -5.32
N PHE A 159 0.32 -19.91 -5.19
CA PHE A 159 0.92 -19.13 -6.29
C PHE A 159 -0.09 -18.61 -7.34
N ASN A 160 -1.37 -18.45 -6.99
CA ASN A 160 -2.40 -17.90 -7.87
C ASN A 160 -3.14 -16.72 -7.24
N PRO A 161 -2.46 -15.58 -6.99
CA PRO A 161 -3.06 -14.43 -6.33
C PRO A 161 -4.07 -13.73 -7.27
N PRO A 162 -5.34 -13.55 -6.85
CA PRO A 162 -6.26 -12.67 -7.56
C PRO A 162 -5.72 -11.23 -7.53
N ARG A 163 -5.79 -10.52 -8.67
CA ARG A 163 -5.38 -9.11 -8.77
C ARG A 163 -6.42 -8.20 -8.12
N TYR A 164 -5.99 -7.34 -7.19
CA TYR A 164 -6.85 -6.33 -6.55
C TYR A 164 -6.39 -4.91 -6.93
N LEU A 165 -7.36 -4.05 -7.26
CA LEU A 165 -7.11 -2.67 -7.69
C LEU A 165 -6.68 -1.74 -6.53
N GLY A 166 -7.07 -2.08 -5.29
CA GLY A 166 -6.71 -1.36 -4.05
C GLY A 166 -5.72 -2.13 -3.19
N HIS A 167 -5.94 -2.17 -1.87
CA HIS A 167 -5.15 -3.04 -1.00
C HIS A 167 -5.55 -4.51 -1.21
N ASN A 168 -4.54 -5.37 -1.26
CA ASN A 168 -4.72 -6.79 -1.01
C ASN A 168 -5.45 -6.98 0.36
N PRO A 169 -6.45 -7.88 0.48
CA PRO A 169 -7.08 -8.21 1.76
C PRO A 169 -6.09 -8.38 2.92
N LEU A 170 -4.94 -9.02 2.67
CA LEU A 170 -3.90 -9.23 3.67
C LEU A 170 -3.17 -7.92 4.04
N GLY A 171 -2.94 -7.05 3.06
CA GLY A 171 -2.36 -5.72 3.27
C GLY A 171 -3.27 -4.79 4.07
N GLY A 172 -4.60 -4.87 3.86
CA GLY A 172 -5.57 -4.09 4.63
C GLY A 172 -5.55 -4.43 6.13
N TRP A 173 -5.46 -5.72 6.47
CA TRP A 173 -5.31 -6.16 7.86
C TRP A 173 -3.96 -5.77 8.45
N MET A 174 -2.88 -5.83 7.67
CA MET A 174 -1.57 -5.39 8.12
C MET A 174 -1.55 -3.90 8.51
N VAL A 175 -2.24 -3.04 7.75
CA VAL A 175 -2.39 -1.61 8.09
C VAL A 175 -3.10 -1.44 9.43
N LEU A 176 -4.18 -2.18 9.69
CA LEU A 176 -4.88 -2.10 10.98
C LEU A 176 -3.99 -2.58 12.13
N THR A 177 -3.28 -3.69 11.96
CA THR A 177 -2.37 -4.22 12.98
C THR A 177 -1.26 -3.23 13.29
N LEU A 178 -0.59 -2.69 12.26
CA LEU A 178 0.46 -1.68 12.46
C LEU A 178 -0.08 -0.41 13.11
N LEU A 179 -1.26 0.06 12.70
CA LEU A 179 -1.87 1.25 13.30
C LEU A 179 -2.24 1.03 14.78
N ALA A 180 -2.74 -0.15 15.13
CA ALA A 180 -3.05 -0.51 16.50
C ALA A 180 -1.78 -0.62 17.36
N PHE A 181 -0.76 -1.32 16.89
CA PHE A 181 0.52 -1.41 17.61
C PHE A 181 1.16 -0.04 17.77
N LEU A 182 1.18 0.78 16.72
CA LEU A 182 1.70 2.14 16.78
C LEU A 182 0.96 3.00 17.80
N ALA A 183 -0.38 2.93 17.83
CA ALA A 183 -1.21 3.65 18.79
C ALA A 183 -0.94 3.22 20.24
N VAL A 184 -0.90 1.90 20.50
CA VAL A 184 -0.64 1.39 21.86
C VAL A 184 0.79 1.68 22.29
N SER A 185 1.78 1.64 21.39
CA SER A 185 3.17 2.00 21.67
C SER A 185 3.35 3.46 22.08
N VAL A 186 2.68 4.42 21.40
CA VAL A 186 2.79 5.83 21.80
C VAL A 186 2.06 6.10 23.12
N VAL A 187 0.91 5.46 23.36
CA VAL A 187 0.18 5.58 24.64
C VAL A 187 0.97 4.97 25.79
N SER A 188 1.61 3.80 25.59
CA SER A 188 2.49 3.22 26.60
C SER A 188 3.69 4.12 26.89
N GLY A 189 4.28 4.77 25.88
CA GLY A 189 5.35 5.74 26.07
C GLY A 189 4.93 6.94 26.93
N LEU A 190 3.71 7.46 26.74
CA LEU A 190 3.13 8.52 27.58
C LEU A 190 2.81 8.07 29.01
N ALA A 191 2.70 6.75 29.25
CA ALA A 191 2.50 6.17 30.57
C ALA A 191 3.81 5.80 31.28
N MET A 192 4.95 6.01 30.63
CA MET A 192 6.25 5.63 31.17
C MET A 192 6.80 6.71 32.12
N SER A 193 7.53 6.26 33.15
CA SER A 193 8.31 7.11 34.04
C SER A 193 9.69 6.46 34.22
N LYS A 194 10.69 6.97 33.49
CA LYS A 194 12.06 6.42 33.46
C LYS A 194 13.05 7.52 33.08
N ASP A 195 14.27 7.47 33.62
CA ASP A 195 15.42 8.31 33.23
C ASP A 195 15.14 9.82 33.17
N GLY A 196 14.43 10.34 34.18
CA GLY A 196 14.10 11.77 34.27
C GLY A 196 12.95 12.23 33.39
N TYR A 197 12.39 11.34 32.56
CA TYR A 197 11.11 11.57 31.88
C TYR A 197 9.96 11.01 32.72
N VAL A 198 8.93 11.83 32.91
CA VAL A 198 7.66 11.44 33.55
C VAL A 198 6.54 11.78 32.58
N GLY A 199 5.95 10.76 31.99
CA GLY A 199 4.87 10.94 31.03
C GLY A 199 3.55 11.38 31.68
N PRO A 200 2.62 12.00 30.93
CA PRO A 200 1.34 12.49 31.43
C PRO A 200 0.47 11.41 32.09
N PHE A 201 0.63 10.16 31.68
CA PHE A 201 -0.15 9.03 32.19
C PHE A 201 0.59 8.17 33.21
N ALA A 202 1.79 8.58 33.64
CA ALA A 202 2.66 7.79 34.52
C ALA A 202 2.09 7.49 35.91
N HIS A 203 1.13 8.29 36.38
CA HIS A 203 0.48 8.11 37.69
C HIS A 203 -1.01 7.78 37.58
N GLY A 204 -1.52 7.54 36.36
CA GLY A 204 -2.93 7.29 36.10
C GLY A 204 -3.26 5.79 35.95
N PRO A 205 -4.50 5.47 35.58
CA PRO A 205 -4.93 4.08 35.34
C PRO A 205 -4.17 3.42 34.17
N LEU A 206 -3.56 4.22 33.29
CA LEU A 206 -2.76 3.73 32.16
C LEU A 206 -1.29 3.48 32.53
N ALA A 207 -0.82 3.85 33.74
CA ALA A 207 0.57 3.68 34.17
C ALA A 207 1.13 2.26 33.93
N PRO A 208 0.38 1.15 34.14
CA PRO A 208 0.89 -0.19 33.87
C PRO A 208 1.28 -0.43 32.40
N LEU A 209 0.73 0.34 31.45
CA LEU A 209 1.11 0.23 30.04
C LEU A 209 2.55 0.66 29.80
N GLY A 210 3.11 1.55 30.63
CA GLY A 210 4.50 2.01 30.51
C GLY A 210 5.50 0.87 30.47
N TYR A 211 5.28 -0.18 31.26
CA TYR A 211 6.15 -1.37 31.30
C TYR A 211 6.15 -2.18 30.00
N ALA A 212 5.10 -2.05 29.17
CA ALA A 212 4.98 -2.78 27.92
C ALA A 212 5.64 -2.05 26.73
N HIS A 213 6.11 -0.80 26.91
CA HIS A 213 6.55 0.05 25.81
C HIS A 213 7.64 -0.60 24.94
N GLU A 214 8.73 -1.08 25.54
CA GLU A 214 9.83 -1.73 24.82
C GLU A 214 9.38 -2.99 24.07
N GLY A 215 8.51 -3.81 24.68
CA GLY A 215 7.97 -5.01 24.05
C GLY A 215 7.05 -4.68 22.87
N LEU A 216 6.20 -3.65 23.02
CA LEU A 216 5.29 -3.18 21.99
C LEU A 216 6.04 -2.56 20.80
N THR A 217 7.08 -1.75 21.05
CA THR A 217 7.90 -1.14 19.99
C THR A 217 8.75 -2.19 19.27
N THR A 218 9.28 -3.18 19.99
CA THR A 218 9.97 -4.34 19.37
C THR A 218 9.03 -5.11 18.44
N ALA A 219 7.82 -5.43 18.90
CA ALA A 219 6.81 -6.10 18.09
C ALA A 219 6.39 -5.25 16.88
N LEU A 220 6.23 -3.94 17.06
CA LEU A 220 5.93 -3.00 15.99
C LEU A 220 7.02 -3.00 14.90
N LEU A 221 8.30 -2.99 15.28
CA LEU A 221 9.42 -3.04 14.32
C LEU A 221 9.45 -4.37 13.57
N ALA A 222 9.22 -5.49 14.26
CA ALA A 222 9.11 -6.81 13.63
C ALA A 222 7.95 -6.85 12.61
N LEU A 223 6.78 -6.33 12.98
CA LEU A 223 5.65 -6.19 12.08
C LEU A 223 5.97 -5.26 10.90
N ALA A 224 6.65 -4.13 11.12
CA ALA A 224 7.08 -3.26 10.03
C ALA A 224 8.02 -3.99 9.05
N GLY A 225 8.93 -4.83 9.55
CA GLY A 225 9.77 -5.71 8.74
C GLY A 225 8.95 -6.70 7.90
N VAL A 226 7.98 -7.38 8.51
CA VAL A 226 7.04 -8.27 7.81
C VAL A 226 6.25 -7.54 6.73
N HIS A 227 5.83 -6.29 7.01
CA HIS A 227 5.12 -5.46 6.06
C HIS A 227 6.01 -5.13 4.85
N VAL A 228 7.25 -4.67 5.07
CA VAL A 228 8.20 -4.37 4.00
C VAL A 228 8.50 -5.61 3.18
N PHE A 229 8.73 -6.76 3.83
CA PHE A 229 8.91 -8.04 3.14
C PHE A 229 7.70 -8.39 2.28
N GLY A 230 6.48 -8.21 2.78
CA GLY A 230 5.25 -8.44 2.01
C GLY A 230 5.13 -7.54 0.78
N VAL A 231 5.55 -6.28 0.88
CA VAL A 231 5.59 -5.34 -0.26
C VAL A 231 6.63 -5.78 -1.29
N LEU A 232 7.82 -6.19 -0.87
CA LEU A 232 8.87 -6.69 -1.75
C LEU A 232 8.46 -8.01 -2.42
N ALA A 233 7.90 -8.96 -1.67
CA ALA A 233 7.38 -10.20 -2.22
C ALA A 233 6.31 -9.94 -3.28
N HIS A 234 5.40 -9.00 -3.04
CA HIS A 234 4.40 -8.61 -4.03
C HIS A 234 5.02 -7.98 -5.28
N PHE A 235 6.05 -7.15 -5.11
CA PHE A 235 6.81 -6.58 -6.22
C PHE A 235 7.44 -7.67 -7.09
N PHE A 236 8.08 -8.68 -6.50
CA PHE A 236 8.68 -9.79 -7.24
C PHE A 236 7.66 -10.73 -7.91
N LEU A 237 6.56 -11.05 -7.22
CA LEU A 237 5.53 -11.98 -7.70
C LEU A 237 4.61 -11.36 -8.77
N SER A 238 4.26 -10.08 -8.60
CA SER A 238 3.24 -9.41 -9.43
C SER A 238 3.85 -8.47 -10.46
N GLY A 239 5.14 -8.10 -10.32
CA GLY A 239 5.82 -7.11 -11.17
C GLY A 239 5.33 -5.67 -10.96
N GLU A 240 4.44 -5.43 -9.99
CA GLU A 240 3.85 -4.12 -9.71
C GLU A 240 4.69 -3.36 -8.66
N ASN A 241 5.24 -2.20 -9.04
CA ASN A 241 6.02 -1.36 -8.12
C ASN A 241 5.12 -0.55 -7.18
N LEU A 242 4.70 -1.18 -6.09
CA LEU A 242 3.92 -0.55 -5.00
C LEU A 242 4.65 0.61 -4.34
N VAL A 243 5.98 0.56 -4.21
CA VAL A 243 6.77 1.62 -3.59
C VAL A 243 6.67 2.90 -4.44
N ARG A 244 6.85 2.77 -5.76
CA ARG A 244 6.66 3.89 -6.70
C ARG A 244 5.23 4.44 -6.61
N ALA A 245 4.24 3.57 -6.48
CA ALA A 245 2.85 3.98 -6.35
C ALA A 245 2.55 4.72 -5.02
N MET A 246 3.29 4.45 -3.95
CA MET A 246 3.23 5.22 -2.70
C MET A 246 3.88 6.60 -2.77
N PHE A 247 4.77 6.85 -3.74
CA PHE A 247 5.28 8.20 -4.01
C PHE A 247 4.38 8.94 -5.02
N SER A 248 4.10 8.32 -6.17
CA SER A 248 3.34 8.95 -7.26
C SER A 248 1.84 9.05 -6.95
N GLY A 249 1.32 8.15 -6.12
CA GLY A 249 -0.13 7.95 -5.91
C GLY A 249 -0.82 7.29 -7.10
N ILE A 250 -0.09 6.90 -8.13
CA ILE A 250 -0.61 6.38 -9.40
C ILE A 250 -0.29 4.89 -9.52
N LYS A 251 -1.32 4.10 -9.85
CA LYS A 251 -1.19 2.70 -10.26
C LYS A 251 -1.48 2.61 -11.76
N THR A 252 -0.53 2.07 -12.51
CA THR A 252 -0.68 1.81 -13.96
C THR A 252 -1.68 0.68 -14.16
N ASN A 253 -2.90 0.97 -14.63
CA ASN A 253 -3.88 -0.07 -14.94
C ASN A 253 -3.74 -0.52 -16.40
N THR A 254 -3.59 -1.82 -16.63
CA THR A 254 -3.62 -2.42 -17.98
C THR A 254 -5.04 -2.80 -18.43
N MET A 255 -6.08 -2.56 -17.61
CA MET A 255 -7.47 -2.85 -17.96
C MET A 255 -8.36 -1.62 -17.79
N SER A 256 -9.04 -1.27 -18.88
CA SER A 256 -10.05 -0.22 -18.98
C SER A 256 -11.28 -0.56 -18.16
N ALA A 257 -11.35 -0.10 -16.91
CA ALA A 257 -12.60 -0.03 -16.16
C ALA A 257 -13.06 1.44 -16.11
N PRO A 258 -14.34 1.77 -16.39
CA PRO A 258 -14.80 3.16 -16.53
C PRO A 258 -14.91 3.96 -15.21
N ASP A 259 -14.47 3.42 -14.06
CA ASP A 259 -15.01 3.83 -12.76
C ASP A 259 -13.96 4.33 -11.74
N VAL A 260 -12.82 4.84 -12.22
CA VAL A 260 -11.60 5.02 -11.40
C VAL A 260 -11.16 6.46 -11.15
N ALA A 261 -12.04 7.43 -11.37
CA ALA A 261 -11.86 8.78 -10.81
C ALA A 261 -12.26 8.78 -9.33
N GLY A 262 -11.39 8.26 -8.45
CA GLY A 262 -11.58 8.31 -7.01
C GLY A 262 -11.75 9.76 -6.55
N GLY A 263 -12.93 10.10 -6.04
CA GLY A 263 -13.29 11.45 -5.60
C GLY A 263 -12.33 11.96 -4.53
N TYR A 264 -11.44 12.87 -4.93
CA TYR A 264 -10.59 13.61 -4.01
C TYR A 264 -11.47 14.50 -3.13
N VAL A 265 -11.32 14.34 -1.82
CA VAL A 265 -11.89 15.28 -0.86
C VAL A 265 -10.97 16.51 -0.77
N GLY A 266 -11.55 17.70 -0.62
CA GLY A 266 -10.79 18.94 -0.54
C GLY A 266 -9.75 18.94 0.59
N SER A 267 -8.57 19.52 0.34
CA SER A 267 -7.44 19.60 1.27
C SER A 267 -7.78 20.26 2.60
N TRP A 268 -8.81 21.13 2.63
CA TRP A 268 -9.32 21.75 3.86
C TRP A 268 -9.79 20.73 4.90
N ARG A 269 -10.34 19.57 4.48
CA ARG A 269 -10.73 18.50 5.41
C ARG A 269 -9.52 17.86 6.07
N ALA A 270 -8.41 17.75 5.34
CA ALA A 270 -7.16 17.24 5.90
C ALA A 270 -6.59 18.24 6.91
N ALA A 271 -6.63 19.53 6.60
CA ALA A 271 -6.21 20.58 7.54
C ALA A 271 -7.05 20.57 8.83
N LEU A 272 -8.38 20.45 8.73
CA LEU A 272 -9.25 20.35 9.90
C LEU A 272 -9.00 19.06 10.71
N ALA A 273 -8.82 17.93 10.03
CA ALA A 273 -8.49 16.67 10.71
C ALA A 273 -7.15 16.76 11.44
N LEU A 274 -6.16 17.42 10.84
CA LEU A 274 -4.85 17.62 11.47
C LEU A 274 -4.94 18.57 12.66
N ALA A 275 -5.65 19.70 12.52
CA ALA A 275 -5.88 20.62 13.62
C ALA A 275 -6.64 19.95 14.78
N GLY A 276 -7.66 19.14 14.46
CA GLY A 276 -8.37 18.33 15.45
C GLY A 276 -7.46 17.31 16.14
N ALA A 277 -6.61 16.61 15.40
CA ALA A 277 -5.64 15.68 15.96
C ALA A 277 -4.65 16.37 16.90
N MET A 278 -4.11 17.53 16.50
CA MET A 278 -3.24 18.33 17.36
C MET A 278 -3.94 18.81 18.63
N ALA A 279 -5.20 19.26 18.52
CA ALA A 279 -5.98 19.71 19.66
C ALA A 279 -6.28 18.56 20.65
N ILE A 280 -6.62 17.37 20.14
CA ILE A 280 -6.84 16.17 20.97
C ILE A 280 -5.54 15.79 21.69
N THR A 281 -4.42 15.71 20.97
CA THR A 281 -3.11 15.38 21.57
C THR A 281 -2.73 16.39 22.63
N TRP A 282 -2.89 17.70 22.36
CA TRP A 282 -2.58 18.74 23.33
C TRP A 282 -3.46 18.65 24.57
N TRP A 283 -4.76 18.35 24.41
CA TRP A 283 -5.68 18.16 25.54
C TRP A 283 -5.32 16.91 26.37
N TRP A 284 -4.76 15.87 25.78
CA TRP A 284 -4.32 14.66 26.51
C TRP A 284 -3.05 14.86 27.31
N ILE A 285 -2.12 15.69 26.83
CA ILE A 285 -0.79 15.85 27.43
C ILE A 285 -0.79 16.90 28.56
N ARG A 286 -1.79 17.79 28.58
CA ARG A 286 -1.94 18.85 29.58
C ARG A 286 -2.68 18.40 30.84
#